data_AF-A0A239K058-F1
#
_entry.id   AF-A0A239K058-F1
#
_cell.length_a   1.000
_cell.length_b   1.000
_cell.length_c   1.000
_cell.angle_alpha   90.00
_cell.angle_beta   90.00
_cell.angle_gamma   90.00
#
_symmetry.space_group_name_H-M   'P 1'
#
loop_
_entity.id
_entity.type
_entity.pdbx_description
1 polymer ?
#
loop_
_entity_poly.entity_id
_entity_poly.type
_entity_poly.pdbx_seq_one_letter_code
_entity_poly.pdbx_strand_id
1 'polypeptide(L)'
;MVLILQECGMRINELLQLPMDCLSQDARGVFYLRYLQGKVRRENTIPVSQAIARVVQEQQEAVRARGNASTLLFPNERGRPTRQASFSQAINHLAYVHQIKDVTGKLFRFQSHQFRHTVGTRMINLGVPHHIIQRYLGHKGPEMTSRYAHIHDSTMREKLSEYLAGTLVDVTGKKVMENTANDTAELQWFSRNVLAQALTNGFCSIPTVAGPCPHPNACLNCAHFRTDITFLDVHRSELRETERVIAKADANGWVRQSEMNQRKRENLVNIITSLEVPNA
;
A
#
# COMPACT_ATOMS: atom_id res chain seq x y z
N MET A 1 -15.73 -2.59 -20.81
CA MET A 1 -14.49 -3.39 -20.99
C MET A 1 -13.31 -2.84 -20.18
N VAL A 2 -12.85 -1.60 -20.42
CA VAL A 2 -11.64 -1.04 -19.78
C VAL A 2 -11.74 -1.02 -18.24
N LEU A 3 -12.87 -0.56 -17.70
CA LEU A 3 -13.10 -0.52 -16.25
C LEU A 3 -12.95 -1.89 -15.58
N ILE A 4 -13.50 -2.95 -16.21
CA ILE A 4 -13.36 -4.32 -15.72
C ILE A 4 -11.88 -4.76 -15.73
N LEU A 5 -11.12 -4.47 -16.80
CA LEU A 5 -9.69 -4.82 -16.84
C LEU A 5 -8.89 -4.06 -15.78
N GLN A 6 -9.20 -2.77 -15.58
CA GLN A 6 -8.51 -1.89 -14.65
C GLN A 6 -8.73 -2.29 -13.19
N GLU A 7 -9.93 -2.78 -12.82
CA GLU A 7 -10.20 -3.23 -11.45
C GLU A 7 -9.89 -4.72 -11.24
N CYS A 8 -10.24 -5.58 -12.20
CA CYS A 8 -10.22 -7.04 -12.00
C CYS A 8 -8.94 -7.71 -12.51
N GLY A 9 -8.15 -7.06 -13.36
CA GLY A 9 -6.88 -7.62 -13.86
C GLY A 9 -7.03 -8.91 -14.68
N MET A 10 -8.20 -9.13 -15.29
CA MET A 10 -8.48 -10.31 -16.10
C MET A 10 -7.61 -10.37 -17.36
N ARG A 11 -7.38 -11.57 -17.91
CA ARG A 11 -6.78 -11.67 -19.25
C ARG A 11 -7.81 -11.20 -20.28
N ILE A 12 -7.35 -10.55 -21.34
CA ILE A 12 -8.26 -10.03 -22.37
C ILE A 12 -9.14 -11.12 -22.98
N ASN A 13 -8.61 -12.31 -23.25
CA ASN A 13 -9.41 -13.41 -23.80
C ASN A 13 -10.45 -13.96 -22.80
N GLU A 14 -10.23 -13.79 -21.49
CA GLU A 14 -11.21 -14.14 -20.45
C GLU A 14 -12.34 -13.08 -20.44
N LEU A 15 -12.00 -11.79 -20.54
CA LEU A 15 -12.98 -10.70 -20.65
C LEU A 15 -13.84 -10.84 -21.92
N LEU A 16 -13.22 -11.13 -23.07
CA LEU A 16 -13.93 -11.22 -24.35
C LEU A 16 -14.84 -12.46 -24.43
N GLN A 17 -14.63 -13.44 -23.56
CA GLN A 17 -15.46 -14.65 -23.41
C GLN A 17 -16.34 -14.62 -22.15
N LEU A 18 -16.42 -13.47 -21.48
CA LEU A 18 -17.19 -13.33 -20.25
C LEU A 18 -18.67 -13.59 -20.54
N PRO A 19 -19.31 -14.56 -19.86
CA PRO A 19 -20.69 -14.94 -20.17
C PRO A 19 -21.67 -13.88 -19.69
N MET A 20 -22.87 -13.90 -20.26
CA MET A 20 -23.91 -12.92 -19.94
C MET A 20 -24.37 -12.99 -18.47
N ASP A 21 -24.32 -14.17 -17.85
CA ASP A 21 -24.65 -14.46 -16.45
C ASP A 21 -23.43 -14.44 -15.52
N CYS A 22 -22.37 -13.71 -15.87
CA CYS A 22 -21.12 -13.66 -15.11
C CYS A 22 -21.21 -13.01 -13.73
N LEU A 23 -22.26 -12.25 -13.41
CA LEU A 23 -22.40 -11.51 -12.15
C LEU A 23 -23.29 -12.26 -11.17
N SER A 24 -22.83 -12.42 -9.94
CA SER A 24 -23.60 -13.00 -8.83
C SER A 24 -23.41 -12.17 -7.56
N GLN A 25 -24.33 -12.29 -6.61
CA GLN A 25 -24.28 -11.62 -5.31
C GLN A 25 -24.51 -12.64 -4.21
N ASP A 26 -23.75 -12.55 -3.12
CA ASP A 26 -23.95 -13.39 -1.95
C ASP A 26 -25.01 -12.83 -0.99
N ALA A 27 -25.32 -13.58 0.07
CA ALA A 27 -26.29 -13.18 1.09
C ALA A 27 -25.89 -11.93 1.89
N ARG A 28 -24.61 -11.52 1.83
CA ARG A 28 -24.08 -10.32 2.52
C ARG A 28 -24.06 -9.10 1.59
N GLY A 29 -24.52 -9.25 0.35
CA GLY A 29 -24.56 -8.19 -0.64
C GLY A 29 -23.26 -8.01 -1.42
N VAL A 30 -22.26 -8.88 -1.25
CA VAL A 30 -20.98 -8.80 -1.98
C VAL A 30 -21.16 -9.33 -3.39
N PHE A 31 -20.72 -8.56 -4.38
CA PHE A 31 -20.76 -8.96 -5.79
C PHE A 31 -19.53 -9.76 -6.19
N TYR A 32 -19.76 -10.76 -7.05
CA TYR A 32 -18.74 -11.65 -7.58
C TYR A 32 -18.85 -11.76 -9.09
N LEU A 33 -17.70 -11.71 -9.75
CA LEU A 33 -17.56 -11.94 -11.18
C LEU A 33 -17.02 -13.35 -11.43
N ARG A 34 -17.79 -14.15 -12.17
CA ARG A 34 -17.46 -15.52 -12.57
C ARG A 34 -17.03 -15.57 -14.02
N TYR A 35 -15.94 -16.28 -14.29
CA TYR A 35 -15.46 -16.47 -15.65
C TYR A 35 -14.63 -17.74 -15.81
N LEU A 36 -14.56 -18.24 -17.04
CA LEU A 36 -13.75 -19.41 -17.37
C LEU A 36 -12.30 -19.00 -17.65
N GLN A 37 -11.35 -19.59 -16.92
CA GLN A 37 -9.93 -19.38 -17.18
C GLN A 37 -9.46 -20.29 -18.31
N GLY A 38 -9.36 -19.76 -19.53
CA GLY A 38 -9.04 -20.55 -20.73
C GLY A 38 -7.75 -21.40 -20.62
N LYS A 39 -6.71 -20.92 -19.92
CA LYS A 39 -5.44 -21.67 -19.76
C LYS A 39 -5.52 -22.81 -18.73
N VAL A 40 -6.44 -22.72 -17.76
CA VAL A 40 -6.57 -23.67 -16.65
C VAL A 40 -7.83 -24.55 -16.82
N ARG A 41 -8.75 -24.16 -17.71
CA ARG A 41 -10.07 -24.77 -17.91
C ARG A 41 -10.84 -24.95 -16.60
N ARG A 42 -10.75 -23.94 -15.73
CA ARG A 42 -11.48 -23.89 -14.45
C ARG A 42 -12.23 -22.59 -14.35
N GLU A 43 -13.39 -22.63 -13.71
CA GLU A 43 -14.09 -21.42 -13.31
C GLU A 43 -13.28 -20.71 -12.23
N ASN A 44 -13.14 -19.41 -12.39
CA ASN A 44 -12.64 -18.52 -11.35
C ASN A 44 -13.75 -17.54 -10.97
N THR A 45 -13.79 -17.21 -9.70
CA THR A 45 -14.74 -16.26 -9.13
C THR A 45 -13.97 -15.27 -8.28
N ILE A 46 -14.12 -13.98 -8.60
CA ILE A 46 -13.43 -12.90 -7.89
C ILE A 46 -14.46 -11.91 -7.34
N PRO A 47 -14.24 -11.36 -6.13
CA PRO A 47 -15.09 -10.28 -5.64
C PRO A 47 -14.86 -9.01 -6.47
N VAL A 48 -15.94 -8.24 -6.68
CA VAL A 48 -15.91 -6.97 -7.42
C VAL A 48 -16.64 -5.87 -6.66
N SER A 49 -16.26 -4.62 -6.93
CA SER A 49 -16.89 -3.45 -6.34
C SER A 49 -18.32 -3.26 -6.84
N GLN A 50 -19.16 -2.54 -6.08
CA GLN A 50 -20.50 -2.14 -6.51
C GLN A 50 -20.47 -1.32 -7.81
N ALA A 51 -19.40 -0.55 -8.02
CA ALA A 51 -19.21 0.21 -9.25
C ALA A 51 -19.04 -0.72 -10.46
N ILE A 52 -18.21 -1.76 -10.35
CA ILE A 52 -18.04 -2.74 -11.42
C ILE A 52 -19.29 -3.58 -11.63
N ALA A 53 -20.00 -3.95 -10.57
CA ALA A 53 -21.28 -4.64 -10.68
C ALA A 53 -22.29 -3.83 -11.52
N ARG A 54 -22.40 -2.52 -11.26
CA ARG A 54 -23.25 -1.60 -12.05
C ARG A 54 -22.82 -1.54 -13.52
N VAL A 55 -21.52 -1.39 -13.79
CA VAL A 55 -20.99 -1.38 -15.17
C VAL A 55 -21.34 -2.68 -15.90
N VAL A 56 -21.31 -3.83 -15.22
CA VAL A 56 -21.71 -5.12 -15.81
C VAL A 56 -23.22 -5.15 -16.07
N GLN A 57 -24.05 -4.69 -15.13
CA GLN A 57 -25.50 -4.63 -15.28
C GLN A 57 -25.93 -3.70 -16.43
N GLU A 58 -25.38 -2.50 -16.51
CA GLU A 58 -25.62 -1.56 -17.62
C GLU A 58 -25.26 -2.18 -18.98
N GLN A 59 -24.13 -2.91 -19.04
CA GLN A 59 -23.73 -3.62 -20.24
C GLN A 59 -24.69 -4.78 -20.57
N GLN A 60 -25.18 -5.53 -19.57
CA GLN A 60 -26.17 -6.59 -19.77
C GLN A 60 -27.46 -6.02 -20.35
N GLU A 61 -27.94 -4.89 -19.83
CA GLU A 61 -29.12 -4.20 -20.36
C GLU A 61 -28.90 -3.73 -21.80
N ALA A 62 -27.76 -3.10 -22.07
CA ALA A 62 -27.40 -2.64 -23.41
C ALA A 62 -27.30 -3.78 -24.44
N VAL A 63 -26.85 -4.96 -24.03
CA VAL A 63 -26.80 -6.15 -24.92
C VAL A 63 -28.19 -6.72 -25.14
N ARG A 64 -29.03 -6.83 -24.10
CA ARG A 64 -30.42 -7.31 -24.22
C ARG A 64 -31.25 -6.40 -25.12
N ALA A 65 -31.05 -5.08 -25.02
CA ALA A 65 -31.74 -4.09 -25.84
C ALA A 65 -31.44 -4.21 -27.34
N ARG A 66 -30.35 -4.88 -27.74
CA ARG A 66 -30.03 -5.14 -29.16
C ARG A 66 -30.93 -6.20 -29.80
N GLY A 67 -31.81 -6.86 -29.05
CA GLY A 67 -32.77 -7.84 -29.57
C GLY A 67 -32.20 -9.21 -29.89
N ASN A 68 -30.88 -9.40 -29.80
CA ASN A 68 -30.22 -10.69 -30.02
C ASN A 68 -29.92 -11.37 -28.68
N ALA A 69 -30.36 -12.62 -28.52
CA ALA A 69 -30.04 -13.46 -27.36
C ALA A 69 -28.54 -13.85 -27.36
N SER A 70 -27.68 -12.92 -26.95
CA SER A 70 -26.26 -13.20 -26.80
C SER A 70 -25.96 -13.89 -25.47
N THR A 71 -25.12 -14.91 -25.53
CA THR A 71 -24.58 -15.61 -24.35
C THR A 71 -23.35 -14.90 -23.77
N LEU A 72 -22.89 -13.81 -24.38
CA LEU A 72 -21.68 -13.09 -24.01
C LEU A 72 -22.01 -11.69 -23.51
N LEU A 73 -21.21 -11.20 -22.55
CA LEU A 73 -21.32 -9.81 -22.08
C LEU A 73 -20.82 -8.80 -23.14
N PHE A 74 -19.87 -9.22 -24.00
CA PHE A 74 -19.25 -8.34 -25.00
C PHE A 74 -19.25 -8.93 -26.42
N PRO A 75 -20.45 -9.16 -27.02
CA PRO A 75 -20.55 -9.65 -28.37
C PRO A 75 -20.20 -8.57 -29.41
N ASN A 76 -19.66 -9.01 -30.54
CA ASN A 76 -19.63 -8.20 -31.75
C ASN A 76 -21.01 -8.16 -32.41
N GLU A 77 -21.13 -7.43 -33.53
CA GLU A 77 -22.39 -7.28 -34.29
C GLU A 77 -22.99 -8.62 -34.74
N ARG A 78 -22.18 -9.68 -34.87
CA ARG A 78 -22.61 -11.03 -35.25
C ARG A 78 -22.89 -11.93 -34.05
N GLY A 79 -22.93 -11.40 -32.82
CA GLY A 79 -23.15 -12.17 -31.60
C GLY A 79 -21.96 -13.02 -31.14
N ARG A 80 -20.79 -12.88 -31.77
CA ARG A 80 -19.56 -13.66 -31.45
C ARG A 80 -18.62 -12.86 -30.53
N PRO A 81 -17.64 -13.51 -29.88
CA PRO A 81 -16.64 -12.78 -29.08
C PRO A 81 -15.96 -11.67 -29.89
N THR A 82 -15.85 -10.48 -29.28
CA THR A 82 -15.06 -9.38 -29.83
C THR A 82 -13.60 -9.82 -30.01
N ARG A 83 -12.94 -9.44 -31.10
CA ARG A 83 -11.53 -9.80 -31.33
C ARG A 83 -10.61 -8.95 -30.45
N GLN A 84 -9.51 -9.55 -29.96
CA GLN A 84 -8.48 -8.82 -29.21
C GLN A 84 -7.91 -7.63 -30.01
N ALA A 85 -7.72 -7.78 -31.32
CA ALA A 85 -7.26 -6.71 -32.19
C ALA A 85 -8.22 -5.51 -32.20
N SER A 86 -9.53 -5.75 -32.19
CA SER A 86 -10.56 -4.70 -32.15
C SER A 86 -10.51 -3.92 -30.84
N PHE A 87 -10.35 -4.62 -29.70
CA PHE A 87 -10.14 -3.95 -28.41
C PHE A 87 -8.86 -3.10 -28.42
N SER A 88 -7.73 -3.67 -28.87
CA SER A 88 -6.45 -2.97 -28.94
C SER A 88 -6.50 -1.75 -29.85
N GLN A 89 -7.18 -1.84 -30.99
CA GLN A 89 -7.37 -0.69 -31.89
C GLN A 89 -8.22 0.38 -31.23
N ALA A 90 -9.37 0.02 -30.65
CA ALA A 90 -10.27 0.98 -30.01
C ALA A 90 -9.60 1.75 -28.87
N ILE A 91 -8.88 1.06 -27.97
CA ILE A 91 -8.26 1.73 -26.82
C ILE A 91 -7.07 2.61 -27.22
N ASN A 92 -6.29 2.20 -28.22
CA ASN A 92 -5.18 3.02 -28.72
C ASN A 92 -5.68 4.18 -29.59
N HIS A 93 -6.83 4.04 -30.25
CA HIS A 93 -7.49 5.16 -30.91
C HIS A 93 -7.96 6.20 -29.89
N LEU A 94 -8.55 5.79 -28.77
CA LEU A 94 -8.89 6.70 -27.67
C LEU A 94 -7.63 7.40 -27.11
N ALA A 95 -6.53 6.67 -26.94
CA ALA A 95 -5.26 7.25 -26.51
C ALA A 95 -4.79 8.36 -27.48
N TYR A 96 -4.89 8.12 -28.78
CA TYR A 96 -4.57 9.10 -29.83
C TYR A 96 -5.49 10.32 -29.77
N VAL A 97 -6.81 10.11 -29.74
CA VAL A 97 -7.81 11.20 -29.72
C VAL A 97 -7.64 12.09 -28.49
N HIS A 98 -7.41 11.48 -27.32
CA HIS A 98 -7.25 12.21 -26.06
C HIS A 98 -5.80 12.58 -25.74
N GLN A 99 -4.86 12.38 -26.67
CA GLN A 99 -3.44 12.72 -26.52
C GLN A 99 -2.82 12.16 -25.23
N ILE A 100 -3.19 10.92 -24.86
CA ILE A 100 -2.64 10.22 -23.70
C ILE A 100 -1.17 9.89 -23.99
N LYS A 101 -0.26 10.49 -23.22
CA LYS A 101 1.19 10.37 -23.40
C LYS A 101 1.86 9.71 -22.20
N ASP A 102 3.00 9.07 -22.43
CA ASP A 102 3.88 8.59 -21.36
C ASP A 102 4.72 9.74 -20.77
N VAL A 103 5.56 9.40 -19.78
CA VAL A 103 6.46 10.34 -19.09
C VAL A 103 7.49 11.00 -20.03
N THR A 104 7.73 10.44 -21.21
CA THR A 104 8.64 11.00 -22.23
C THR A 104 7.90 11.93 -23.21
N GLY A 105 6.60 12.13 -23.04
CA GLY A 105 5.76 12.93 -23.93
C GLY A 105 5.34 12.20 -25.21
N LYS A 106 5.65 10.90 -25.34
CA LYS A 106 5.26 10.09 -26.51
C LYS A 106 3.86 9.52 -26.31
N LEU A 107 3.11 9.35 -27.40
CA LEU A 107 1.78 8.74 -27.36
C LEU A 107 1.84 7.35 -26.72
N PHE A 108 1.04 7.15 -25.67
CA PHE A 108 1.01 5.91 -24.90
C PHE A 108 0.32 4.80 -25.70
N ARG A 109 1.00 3.66 -25.82
CA ARG A 109 0.44 2.47 -26.48
C ARG A 109 -0.04 1.46 -25.45
N PHE A 110 -1.35 1.37 -25.29
CA PHE A 110 -1.99 0.41 -24.40
C PHE A 110 -1.87 -1.02 -24.92
N GLN A 111 -1.45 -1.90 -24.02
CA GLN A 111 -1.50 -3.35 -24.17
C GLN A 111 -2.44 -3.92 -23.10
N SER A 112 -3.29 -4.88 -23.47
CA SER A 112 -4.29 -5.43 -22.55
C SER A 112 -3.70 -6.06 -21.29
N HIS A 113 -2.50 -6.64 -21.37
CA HIS A 113 -1.81 -7.20 -20.21
C HIS A 113 -1.29 -6.16 -19.22
N GLN A 114 -1.14 -4.89 -19.62
CA GLN A 114 -0.69 -3.84 -18.71
C GLN A 114 -1.69 -3.59 -17.59
N PHE A 115 -3.00 -3.62 -17.87
CA PHE A 115 -4.04 -3.48 -16.83
C PHE A 115 -3.89 -4.55 -15.74
N ARG A 116 -3.65 -5.79 -16.15
CA ARG A 116 -3.40 -6.90 -15.22
C ARG A 116 -2.13 -6.68 -14.40
N HIS A 117 -1.07 -6.18 -15.01
CA HIS A 117 0.14 -5.82 -14.29
C HIS A 117 -0.13 -4.73 -13.26
N THR A 118 -0.86 -3.67 -13.64
CA THR A 118 -1.27 -2.60 -12.72
C THR A 118 -2.06 -3.13 -11.53
N VAL A 119 -3.01 -4.05 -11.75
CA VAL A 119 -3.77 -4.67 -10.66
C VAL A 119 -2.87 -5.51 -9.76
N GLY A 120 -2.02 -6.38 -10.32
CA GLY A 120 -1.07 -7.18 -9.53
C GLY A 120 -0.12 -6.32 -8.70
N THR A 121 0.46 -5.27 -9.31
CA THR A 121 1.30 -4.28 -8.64
C THR A 121 0.55 -3.52 -7.55
N ARG A 122 -0.71 -3.12 -7.80
CA ARG A 122 -1.52 -2.44 -6.79
C ARG A 122 -1.81 -3.35 -5.59
N MET A 123 -2.21 -4.60 -5.84
CA MET A 123 -2.52 -5.55 -4.76
C MET A 123 -1.29 -5.84 -3.90
N ILE A 124 -0.12 -6.06 -4.51
CA ILE A 124 1.09 -6.29 -3.73
C ILE A 124 1.49 -5.03 -2.95
N ASN A 125 1.40 -3.84 -3.55
CA ASN A 125 1.71 -2.56 -2.88
C ASN A 125 0.76 -2.23 -1.73
N LEU A 126 -0.44 -2.82 -1.72
CA LEU A 126 -1.40 -2.75 -0.61
C LEU A 126 -1.18 -3.86 0.44
N GLY A 127 -0.10 -4.63 0.34
CA GLY A 127 0.22 -5.71 1.28
C GLY A 127 -0.65 -6.96 1.14
N VAL A 128 -1.37 -7.13 0.02
CA VAL A 128 -2.18 -8.34 -0.19
C VAL A 128 -1.25 -9.56 -0.26
N PRO A 129 -1.48 -10.62 0.53
CA PRO A 129 -0.59 -11.78 0.53
C PRO A 129 -0.41 -12.40 -0.85
N HIS A 130 0.83 -12.79 -1.17
CA HIS A 130 1.22 -13.31 -2.49
C HIS A 130 0.31 -14.43 -3.02
N HIS A 131 -0.04 -15.40 -2.17
CA HIS A 131 -0.92 -16.52 -2.53
C HIS A 131 -2.36 -16.07 -2.84
N ILE A 132 -2.84 -14.98 -2.23
CA ILE A 132 -4.14 -14.38 -2.54
C ILE A 132 -4.10 -13.69 -3.91
N ILE A 133 -3.04 -12.95 -4.22
CA ILE A 133 -2.84 -12.33 -5.55
C ILE A 133 -2.75 -13.42 -6.63
N GLN A 134 -2.01 -14.49 -6.35
CA GLN A 134 -1.89 -15.64 -7.25
C GLN A 134 -3.25 -16.25 -7.58
N ARG A 135 -4.10 -16.47 -6.56
CA ARG A 135 -5.46 -16.98 -6.72
C ARG A 135 -6.36 -15.99 -7.45
N TYR A 136 -6.35 -14.72 -7.05
CA TYR A 136 -7.19 -13.67 -7.62
C TYR A 136 -6.96 -13.51 -9.12
N LEU A 137 -5.68 -13.42 -9.53
CA LEU A 137 -5.31 -13.32 -10.93
C LEU A 137 -5.40 -14.69 -11.65
N GLY A 138 -5.41 -15.80 -10.91
CA GLY A 138 -5.38 -17.17 -11.43
C GLY A 138 -4.09 -17.48 -12.21
N HIS A 139 -2.97 -17.36 -11.50
CA HIS A 139 -1.67 -17.82 -11.94
C HIS A 139 -1.48 -19.30 -11.64
N LYS A 140 -0.88 -20.04 -12.57
CA LYS A 140 -0.63 -21.49 -12.42
C LYS A 140 0.47 -21.81 -11.41
N GLY A 141 1.46 -20.94 -11.29
CA GLY A 141 2.59 -21.09 -10.39
C GLY A 141 2.96 -19.76 -9.73
N PRO A 142 3.66 -19.81 -8.59
CA PRO A 142 4.04 -18.63 -7.81
C PRO A 142 4.98 -17.70 -8.56
N GLU A 143 5.76 -18.20 -9.52
CA GLU A 143 6.77 -17.45 -10.29
C GLU A 143 6.12 -16.32 -11.09
N MET A 144 4.90 -16.53 -11.58
CA MET A 144 4.16 -15.50 -12.32
C MET A 144 3.69 -14.34 -11.42
N THR A 145 3.56 -14.60 -10.12
CA THR A 145 3.27 -13.57 -9.11
C THR A 145 4.56 -12.94 -8.57
N SER A 146 5.70 -13.66 -8.59
CA SER A 146 7.00 -13.17 -8.09
C SER A 146 7.48 -11.90 -8.79
N ARG A 147 7.07 -11.68 -10.04
CA ARG A 147 7.31 -10.41 -10.74
C ARG A 147 6.76 -9.19 -9.99
N TYR A 148 5.69 -9.34 -9.20
CA TYR A 148 5.12 -8.27 -8.38
C TYR A 148 5.83 -8.12 -7.04
N ALA A 149 6.35 -9.21 -6.46
CA ALA A 149 7.10 -9.17 -5.21
C ALA A 149 8.32 -8.22 -5.31
N HIS A 150 9.07 -8.28 -6.42
CA HIS A 150 10.17 -7.34 -6.66
C HIS A 150 9.73 -5.88 -6.77
N ILE A 151 8.51 -5.62 -7.26
CA ILE A 151 7.98 -4.26 -7.40
C ILE A 151 7.57 -3.70 -6.03
N HIS A 152 6.96 -4.54 -5.20
CA HIS A 152 6.71 -4.24 -3.79
C HIS A 152 8.01 -3.88 -3.08
N ASP A 153 9.08 -4.66 -3.26
CA ASP A 153 10.39 -4.35 -2.66
C ASP A 153 10.93 -2.99 -3.10
N SER A 154 10.79 -2.61 -4.39
CA SER A 154 11.23 -1.30 -4.88
C SER A 154 10.35 -0.14 -4.42
N THR A 155 9.02 -0.26 -4.51
CA THR A 155 8.08 0.80 -4.10
C THR A 155 8.13 0.99 -2.59
N MET A 156 8.33 -0.08 -1.84
CA MET A 156 8.53 0.01 -0.40
C MET A 156 9.89 0.55 -0.02
N ARG A 157 10.97 0.23 -0.73
CA ARG A 157 12.27 0.90 -0.51
C ARG A 157 12.18 2.39 -0.80
N GLU A 158 11.45 2.79 -1.84
CA GLU A 158 11.24 4.20 -2.19
C GLU A 158 10.38 4.91 -1.13
N LYS A 159 9.25 4.31 -0.72
CA LYS A 159 8.38 4.86 0.34
C LYS A 159 9.04 4.86 1.73
N LEU A 160 9.84 3.84 2.02
CA LEU A 160 10.66 3.75 3.24
C LEU A 160 11.79 4.78 3.20
N SER A 161 12.45 4.99 2.05
CA SER A 161 13.43 6.06 1.87
C SER A 161 12.81 7.44 2.00
N GLU A 162 11.56 7.64 1.53
CA GLU A 162 10.81 8.89 1.68
C GLU A 162 10.38 9.12 3.14
N TYR A 163 9.96 8.06 3.84
CA TYR A 163 9.64 8.08 5.28
C TYR A 163 10.88 8.33 6.16
N LEU A 164 12.02 7.71 5.84
CA LEU A 164 13.29 7.86 6.56
C LEU A 164 14.09 9.09 6.13
N ALA A 165 13.74 9.73 5.01
CA ALA A 165 14.28 11.03 4.63
C ALA A 165 13.83 12.13 5.61
N GLY A 166 12.75 11.88 6.39
CA GLY A 166 12.56 12.54 7.67
C GLY A 166 13.63 12.04 8.65
N THR A 167 14.63 12.86 8.94
CA THR A 167 15.76 12.46 9.80
C THR A 167 15.28 12.03 11.18
N LEU A 168 15.26 10.72 11.44
CA LEU A 168 15.00 10.18 12.77
C LEU A 168 16.19 10.45 13.69
N VAL A 169 15.91 10.94 14.90
CA VAL A 169 16.87 11.09 15.99
C VAL A 169 16.54 10.13 17.13
N ASP A 170 17.56 9.64 17.82
CA ASP A 170 17.39 8.91 19.07
C ASP A 170 17.30 9.87 20.28
N VAL A 171 17.18 9.32 21.50
CA VAL A 171 17.11 10.12 22.75
C VAL A 171 18.35 10.99 23.00
N THR A 172 19.47 10.71 22.35
CA THR A 172 20.70 11.52 22.46
C THR A 172 20.77 12.62 21.41
N GLY A 173 19.77 12.73 20.53
CA GLY A 173 19.76 13.65 19.41
C GLY A 173 20.62 13.17 18.23
N LYS A 174 21.15 11.94 18.25
CA LYS A 174 21.98 11.43 17.15
C LYS A 174 21.08 11.00 16.00
N LYS A 175 21.42 11.45 14.77
CA LYS A 175 20.75 10.99 13.54
C LYS A 175 20.95 9.48 13.39
N VAL A 176 19.87 8.75 13.18
CA VAL A 176 19.91 7.29 13.01
C VAL A 176 20.11 6.99 11.53
N MET A 177 21.37 6.86 11.13
CA MET A 177 21.73 6.34 9.81
C MET A 177 21.65 4.83 9.80
N GLU A 178 21.03 4.26 8.78
CA GLU A 178 20.91 2.82 8.65
C GLU A 178 22.15 2.22 8.00
N ASN A 179 22.85 1.33 8.72
CA ASN A 179 23.91 0.53 8.12
C ASN A 179 23.31 -0.53 7.20
N THR A 180 23.39 -0.31 5.90
CA THR A 180 23.03 -1.26 4.85
C THR A 180 24.14 -2.30 4.62
N ALA A 181 24.51 -3.06 5.66
CA ALA A 181 25.51 -4.12 5.54
C ALA A 181 24.95 -5.45 6.07
N ASN A 182 24.41 -6.24 5.12
CA ASN A 182 24.05 -7.67 5.14
C ASN A 182 23.51 -8.31 6.43
N ASP A 183 22.20 -8.65 6.44
CA ASP A 183 21.76 -10.06 6.36
C ASP A 183 20.22 -10.18 6.29
N THR A 184 19.76 -10.79 5.19
CA THR A 184 18.36 -11.00 4.73
C THR A 184 17.43 -9.78 4.69
N ALA A 185 17.16 -9.31 3.47
CA ALA A 185 16.40 -8.07 3.20
C ALA A 185 14.91 -8.12 3.60
N GLU A 186 14.29 -9.30 3.71
CA GLU A 186 12.87 -9.45 4.12
C GLU A 186 12.67 -9.32 5.64
N LEU A 187 13.65 -9.75 6.47
CA LEU A 187 13.58 -9.67 7.93
C LEU A 187 13.77 -8.22 8.45
N GLN A 188 14.62 -7.45 7.78
CA GLN A 188 14.81 -6.03 8.06
C GLN A 188 13.60 -5.18 7.64
N TRP A 189 12.89 -5.60 6.58
CA TRP A 189 11.64 -4.98 6.15
C TRP A 189 10.48 -5.25 7.12
N PHE A 190 10.33 -6.49 7.61
CA PHE A 190 9.33 -6.88 8.62
C PHE A 190 9.51 -6.12 9.95
N SER A 191 10.76 -5.90 10.36
CA SER A 191 11.09 -5.24 11.64
C SER A 191 10.80 -3.75 11.66
N ARG A 192 10.78 -3.09 10.48
CA ARG A 192 10.66 -1.62 10.38
C ARG A 192 9.25 -1.13 10.04
N ASN A 193 8.46 -1.88 9.28
CA ASN A 193 7.16 -1.40 8.80
C ASN A 193 5.94 -1.91 9.57
N VAL A 194 6.09 -2.93 10.43
CA VAL A 194 4.99 -3.46 11.25
C VAL A 194 5.16 -3.08 12.74
N LEU A 195 6.35 -2.61 13.16
CA LEU A 195 6.75 -2.62 14.57
C LEU A 195 7.22 -1.28 15.15
N ALA A 196 7.02 -0.15 14.46
CA ALA A 196 7.01 1.12 15.17
C ALA A 196 5.70 1.20 15.96
N GLN A 197 5.71 0.77 17.22
CA GLN A 197 4.60 1.14 18.11
C GLN A 197 4.58 2.67 18.13
N ALA A 198 3.54 3.25 17.55
CA ALA A 198 3.32 4.69 17.57
C ALA A 198 3.19 5.12 19.03
N LEU A 199 4.06 6.02 19.43
CA LEU A 199 4.02 6.67 20.73
C LEU A 199 3.40 8.06 20.53
N THR A 200 2.97 8.67 21.62
CA THR A 200 2.43 10.04 21.59
C THR A 200 3.47 11.09 21.18
N ASN A 201 4.76 10.76 21.32
CA ASN A 201 5.88 11.66 21.04
C ASN A 201 6.93 11.06 20.09
N GLY A 202 6.62 9.97 19.39
CA GLY A 202 7.56 9.35 18.45
C GLY A 202 7.25 7.88 18.19
N PHE A 203 8.29 7.06 18.13
CA PHE A 203 8.23 5.66 17.74
C PHE A 203 9.10 4.79 18.63
N CYS A 204 8.63 3.56 18.88
CA CYS A 204 9.44 2.53 19.53
C CYS A 204 10.10 1.63 18.48
N SER A 205 11.40 1.38 18.59
CA SER A 205 12.14 0.45 17.72
C SER A 205 12.18 -0.98 18.28
N ILE A 206 11.48 -1.28 19.39
CA ILE A 206 11.35 -2.66 19.89
C ILE A 206 10.38 -3.39 18.97
N PRO A 207 10.77 -4.53 18.40
CA PRO A 207 9.87 -5.30 17.55
C PRO A 207 8.68 -5.83 18.36
N THR A 208 7.42 -5.76 17.87
CA THR A 208 6.25 -6.26 18.64
C THR A 208 6.34 -7.75 18.97
N VAL A 209 7.11 -8.52 18.20
CA VAL A 209 7.40 -9.94 18.49
C VAL A 209 8.25 -10.13 19.76
N ALA A 210 8.96 -9.10 20.24
CA ALA A 210 9.68 -9.13 21.51
C ALA A 210 8.76 -9.00 22.74
N GLY A 211 7.44 -8.84 22.53
CA GLY A 211 6.45 -8.74 23.61
C GLY A 211 6.24 -7.31 24.14
N PRO A 212 5.44 -7.15 25.19
CA PRO A 212 5.11 -5.83 25.75
C PRO A 212 6.35 -5.16 26.35
N CYS A 213 6.40 -3.82 26.28
CA CYS A 213 7.48 -3.05 26.88
C CYS A 213 7.53 -3.27 28.40
N PRO A 214 8.69 -3.61 29.00
CA PRO A 214 8.83 -3.76 30.44
C PRO A 214 8.80 -2.41 31.19
N HIS A 215 8.95 -1.30 30.46
CA HIS A 215 9.05 0.06 31.00
C HIS A 215 8.10 1.04 30.27
N PRO A 216 6.77 0.86 30.38
CA PRO A 216 5.81 1.80 29.80
C PRO A 216 6.07 3.20 30.36
N ASN A 217 5.95 4.23 29.50
CA ASN A 217 6.13 5.65 29.83
C ASN A 217 7.58 6.11 30.11
N ALA A 218 8.60 5.26 29.88
CA ALA A 218 10.01 5.63 30.04
C ALA A 218 10.71 5.99 28.70
N CYS A 219 9.94 6.27 27.64
CA CYS A 219 10.42 6.37 26.26
C CYS A 219 11.53 7.42 26.06
N LEU A 220 11.44 8.58 26.70
CA LEU A 220 12.46 9.64 26.59
C LEU A 220 13.79 9.30 27.28
N ASN A 221 13.88 8.15 27.93
CA ASN A 221 15.12 7.59 28.48
C ASN A 221 15.45 6.22 27.87
N CYS A 222 14.72 5.79 26.83
CA CYS A 222 14.81 4.47 26.25
C CYS A 222 15.74 4.47 25.03
N ALA A 223 16.66 3.50 24.95
CA ALA A 223 17.56 3.33 23.82
C ALA A 223 16.84 2.97 22.50
N HIS A 224 15.60 2.49 22.58
CA HIS A 224 14.78 2.11 21.42
C HIS A 224 13.87 3.24 20.92
N PHE A 225 13.83 4.38 21.61
CA PHE A 225 12.98 5.49 21.20
C PHE A 225 13.56 6.23 19.99
N ARG A 226 12.69 6.56 19.04
CA ARG A 226 13.02 7.30 17.81
C ARG A 226 11.97 8.38 17.60
N THR A 227 12.36 9.53 17.08
CA THR A 227 11.42 10.60 16.74
C THR A 227 11.93 11.39 15.53
N ASP A 228 11.02 12.08 14.86
CA ASP A 228 11.32 13.00 13.77
C ASP A 228 10.73 14.40 14.05
N ILE A 229 10.89 15.29 13.07
CA ILE A 229 10.45 16.68 13.13
C ILE A 229 8.92 16.85 13.28
N THR A 230 8.12 15.85 12.93
CA THR A 230 6.66 15.92 13.06
C THR A 230 6.20 15.99 14.52
N PHE A 231 7.06 15.54 15.46
CA PHE A 231 6.82 15.61 16.90
C PHE A 231 7.51 16.78 17.59
N LEU A 232 8.13 17.71 16.85
CA LEU A 232 8.92 18.81 17.44
C LEU A 232 8.13 19.63 18.46
N ASP A 233 6.88 19.98 18.15
CA ASP A 233 6.03 20.74 19.08
C ASP A 233 5.62 19.94 20.31
N VAL A 234 5.48 18.62 20.17
CA VAL A 234 5.25 17.69 21.29
C VAL A 234 6.45 17.72 22.23
N HIS A 235 7.67 17.57 21.70
CA HIS A 235 8.91 17.62 22.49
C HIS A 235 9.10 18.96 23.21
N ARG A 236 8.83 20.08 22.53
CA ARG A 236 8.86 21.41 23.15
C ARG A 236 7.86 21.54 24.30
N SER A 237 6.66 20.97 24.14
CA SER A 237 5.67 20.95 25.21
C SER A 237 6.09 20.08 26.39
N GLU A 238 6.64 18.89 26.12
CA GLU A 238 7.15 17.97 27.14
C GLU A 238 8.36 18.56 27.90
N LEU A 239 9.22 19.33 27.22
CA LEU A 239 10.35 20.03 27.84
C LEU A 239 9.85 21.06 28.85
N ARG A 240 8.92 21.94 28.45
CA ARG A 240 8.34 22.96 29.33
C ARG A 240 7.73 22.34 30.59
N GLU A 241 7.01 21.24 30.45
CA GLU A 241 6.39 20.57 31.59
C GLU A 241 7.42 19.89 32.48
N THR A 242 8.44 19.27 31.89
CA THR A 242 9.54 18.64 32.65
C THR A 242 10.31 19.68 33.47
N GLU A 243 10.57 20.86 32.90
CA GLU A 243 11.24 21.96 33.63
C GLU A 243 10.39 22.51 34.78
N ARG A 244 9.06 22.59 34.62
CA ARG A 244 8.14 22.94 35.72
C ARG A 244 8.18 21.91 36.85
N VAL A 245 8.23 20.62 36.53
CA VAL A 245 8.32 19.55 37.53
C VAL A 245 9.64 19.62 38.28
N ILE A 246 10.76 19.88 37.59
CA ILE A 246 12.09 20.06 38.22
C ILE A 246 12.06 21.25 39.18
N ALA A 247 11.62 22.43 38.72
CA ALA A 247 11.56 23.63 39.55
C ALA A 247 10.71 23.44 40.81
N LYS A 248 9.57 22.74 40.68
CA LYS A 248 8.72 22.38 41.83
C LYS A 248 9.43 21.41 42.77
N ALA A 249 10.12 20.40 42.26
CA ALA A 249 10.85 19.45 43.08
C ALA A 249 11.98 20.13 43.87
N ASP A 250 12.74 21.01 43.23
CA ASP A 250 13.83 21.76 43.86
C ASP A 250 13.32 22.68 44.98
N ALA A 251 12.23 23.42 44.73
CA ALA A 251 11.62 24.30 45.72
C ALA A 251 11.11 23.55 46.98
N ASN A 252 10.77 22.26 46.84
CA ASN A 252 10.29 21.42 47.93
C ASN A 252 11.38 20.49 48.51
N GLY A 253 12.63 20.58 48.03
CA GLY A 253 13.72 19.71 48.47
C GLY A 253 13.56 18.24 48.06
N TRP A 254 12.78 17.94 47.01
CA TRP A 254 12.56 16.57 46.52
C TRP A 254 13.70 16.12 45.58
N VAL A 255 14.88 15.93 46.15
CA VAL A 255 16.14 15.61 45.45
C VAL A 255 15.96 14.51 44.41
N ARG A 256 15.40 13.36 44.79
CA ARG A 256 15.23 12.21 43.89
C ARG A 256 14.33 12.50 42.69
N GLN A 257 13.28 13.31 42.88
CA GLN A 257 12.37 13.66 41.79
C GLN A 257 13.00 14.65 40.82
N SER A 258 13.80 15.59 41.33
CA SER A 258 14.61 16.50 40.51
C SER A 258 15.59 15.71 39.65
N GLU A 259 16.42 14.85 40.27
CA GLU A 259 17.41 14.01 39.58
C GLU A 259 16.80 13.14 38.48
N MET A 260 15.67 12.48 38.75
CA MET A 260 14.99 11.63 37.77
C MET A 260 14.50 12.41 36.53
N ASN A 261 14.14 13.68 36.68
CA ASN A 261 13.64 14.50 35.57
C ASN A 261 14.75 15.25 34.82
N GLN A 262 15.93 15.45 35.43
CA GLN A 262 17.07 16.08 34.75
C GLN A 262 17.51 15.29 33.51
N ARG A 263 17.62 13.96 33.61
CA ARG A 263 17.98 13.12 32.46
C ARG A 263 16.97 13.21 31.31
N LYS A 264 15.67 13.27 31.64
CA LYS A 264 14.60 13.46 30.66
C LYS A 264 14.72 14.82 29.97
N ARG A 265 15.01 15.87 30.74
CA ARG A 265 15.22 17.23 30.24
C ARG A 265 16.40 17.28 29.27
N GLU A 266 17.54 16.68 29.62
CA GLU A 266 18.73 16.63 28.76
C GLU A 266 18.43 15.96 27.42
N ASN A 267 17.76 14.81 27.42
CA ASN A 267 17.39 14.11 26.20
C ASN A 267 16.42 14.93 25.33
N LEU A 268 15.43 15.61 25.93
CA LEU A 268 14.51 16.48 25.22
C LEU A 268 15.23 17.67 24.56
N VAL A 269 16.18 18.30 25.25
CA VAL A 269 17.01 19.37 24.67
C VAL A 269 17.79 18.85 23.46
N ASN A 270 18.46 17.70 23.60
CA ASN A 270 19.23 17.11 22.50
C ASN A 270 18.36 16.76 21.28
N ILE A 271 17.18 16.17 21.50
CA ILE A 271 16.21 15.87 20.45
C ILE A 271 15.79 17.15 19.73
N ILE A 272 15.35 18.18 20.47
CA ILE A 272 14.84 19.43 19.90
C ILE A 272 15.93 20.12 19.09
N THR A 273 17.14 20.27 19.65
CA THR A 273 18.26 20.89 18.95
C THR A 273 18.58 20.16 17.65
N SER A 274 18.61 18.82 17.66
CA SER A 274 18.91 18.05 16.45
C SER A 274 17.82 18.11 15.38
N LEU A 275 16.56 18.30 15.77
CA LEU A 275 15.43 18.44 14.85
C LEU A 275 15.29 19.86 14.28
N GLU A 276 15.80 20.87 14.97
CA GLU A 276 15.76 22.29 14.54
C GLU A 276 16.86 22.65 13.53
N VAL A 277 17.94 21.87 13.45
CA VAL A 277 19.00 22.09 12.46
C VAL A 277 18.49 21.74 11.06
N PRO A 278 18.49 22.69 10.09
CA PRO A 278 18.06 22.41 8.72
C PRO A 278 18.89 21.28 8.11
N ASN A 279 18.24 20.36 7.40
CA ASN A 279 18.92 19.34 6.61
C ASN A 279 19.85 20.01 5.58
N ALA A 280 21.15 19.99 5.85
CA ALA A 280 22.19 20.28 4.87
C ALA A 280 22.36 19.09 3.91
#